data_AF-A0A940GCP5-F1
#
_entry.id   AF-A0A940GCP5-F1
#
_cell.length_a   1.000
_cell.length_b   1.000
_cell.length_c   1.000
_cell.angle_alpha   90.00
_cell.angle_beta   90.00
_cell.angle_gamma   90.00
#
_symmetry.space_group_name_H-M   'P 1'
#
loop_
_entity.id
_entity.type
_entity.pdbx_description
1 polymer ?
#
loop_
_entity_poly.entity_id
_entity_poly.type
_entity_poly.pdbx_seq_one_letter_code
_entity_poly.pdbx_strand_id
1 'polypeptide(L)'
;MAKIVGGFAVSHTPTIAFAKDANKQNDPVWAPIFEGFEPVKQWLAAEKPDAILYVYNDHMTSFFTHYSAFALGIGEEFSPADEGGGKRDLPAIKGDPALAQHIAECLVADEFDLAYWQGMGLDHGAFSPLSVLLPHDNGSWPCKLIPLQCGVLHQPIPKARRFWNFGRSLRRAIQSYPKDIKVVIAGTGGLSHQVHGERAGFNNTPWDMEFMERLTNNPESLLDKTVVDLAKLGGWEGAEIVMWLLMRGALSEKVEKLHQSYFLPSMTAIATMLFRDLGDATPPAESDEALRARARHELAGAEDIEGTYPFTIDRAVKGFRINHFLHRLIEPDFRKRFVEDQEGLFAESDLSDEEKDLIRSRNWIGMIHYGVIFFMLEKMAAVLGIGNIDVYAAFKGLTVPEFQKTRNAAITYSVAGKQ
;
A
#
# COMPACT_ATOMS: atom_id res chain seq x y z
N MET A 1 -7.85 19.85 9.23
CA MET A 1 -7.84 19.08 7.98
C MET A 1 -6.40 18.77 7.65
N ALA A 2 -6.10 17.62 7.04
CA ALA A 2 -4.71 17.28 6.78
C ALA A 2 -4.13 18.20 5.69
N LYS A 3 -2.84 18.50 5.82
CA LYS A 3 -2.13 19.44 4.94
C LYS A 3 -1.07 18.69 4.15
N ILE A 4 -1.16 18.77 2.82
CA ILE A 4 -0.06 18.39 1.94
C ILE A 4 0.99 19.49 2.03
N VAL A 5 2.20 19.17 2.48
CA VAL A 5 3.30 20.15 2.60
C VAL A 5 4.19 20.20 1.35
N GLY A 6 4.16 19.14 0.55
CA GLY A 6 4.94 19.02 -0.67
C GLY A 6 5.04 17.57 -1.13
N GLY A 7 5.90 17.36 -2.11
CA GLY A 7 6.22 16.04 -2.61
C GLY A 7 7.63 15.95 -3.14
N PHE A 8 8.15 14.74 -3.21
CA PHE A 8 9.46 14.47 -3.81
C PHE A 8 9.37 13.33 -4.80
N ALA A 9 10.15 13.44 -5.86
CA ALA A 9 10.34 12.38 -6.84
C ALA A 9 11.75 11.79 -6.67
N VAL A 10 11.89 10.46 -6.73
CA VAL A 10 13.19 9.81 -6.51
C VAL A 10 13.33 8.46 -7.19
N SER A 11 14.45 8.22 -7.88
CA SER A 11 14.78 6.88 -8.38
C SER A 11 14.89 5.87 -7.24
N HIS A 12 14.44 4.62 -7.44
CA HIS A 12 14.44 3.59 -6.40
C HIS A 12 15.35 2.37 -6.68
N THR A 13 16.22 2.47 -7.68
CA THR A 13 17.13 1.37 -8.07
C THR A 13 17.81 0.72 -6.86
N PRO A 14 17.96 -0.62 -6.83
CA PRO A 14 18.61 -1.32 -5.71
C PRO A 14 20.08 -0.92 -5.53
N THR A 15 20.69 -0.24 -6.52
CA THR A 15 22.04 0.32 -6.37
C THR A 15 22.14 1.36 -5.27
N ILE A 16 21.07 2.12 -4.99
CA ILE A 16 21.03 3.11 -3.91
C ILE A 16 21.11 2.41 -2.54
N ALA A 17 20.27 1.38 -2.34
CA ALA A 17 20.31 0.50 -1.17
C ALA A 17 21.71 -0.09 -0.97
N PHE A 18 22.27 -0.71 -2.02
CA PHE A 18 23.59 -1.31 -1.98
C PHE A 18 24.66 -0.30 -1.57
N ALA A 19 24.66 0.90 -2.16
CA ALA A 19 25.62 1.93 -1.83
C ALA A 19 25.54 2.38 -0.37
N LYS A 20 24.31 2.48 0.17
CA LYS A 20 24.08 2.81 1.58
C LYS A 20 24.61 1.71 2.49
N ASP A 21 24.24 0.47 2.25
CA ASP A 21 24.56 -0.68 3.08
C ASP A 21 26.07 -1.03 3.01
N ALA A 22 26.70 -0.82 1.85
CA ALA A 22 28.14 -1.00 1.64
C ALA A 22 29.00 0.22 2.04
N ASN A 23 28.43 1.20 2.73
CA ASN A 23 29.10 2.41 3.22
C ASN A 23 29.86 3.20 2.13
N LYS A 24 29.25 3.38 0.95
CA LYS A 24 29.85 4.05 -0.21
C LYS A 24 29.71 5.57 -0.22
N GLN A 25 29.28 6.19 0.88
CA GLN A 25 29.01 7.63 0.92
C GLN A 25 30.24 8.50 0.64
N ASN A 26 31.45 7.99 0.93
CA ASN A 26 32.71 8.67 0.68
C ASN A 26 33.41 8.20 -0.61
N ASP A 27 32.82 7.26 -1.35
CA ASP A 27 33.37 6.81 -2.62
C ASP A 27 33.13 7.89 -3.70
N PRO A 28 34.15 8.36 -4.43
CA PRO A 28 34.00 9.48 -5.37
C PRO A 28 32.94 9.28 -6.46
N VAL A 29 32.62 8.02 -6.82
CA VAL A 29 31.58 7.72 -7.82
C VAL A 29 30.19 7.79 -7.18
N TRP A 30 30.05 7.39 -5.92
CA TRP A 30 28.75 7.34 -5.24
C TRP A 30 28.43 8.60 -4.43
N ALA A 31 29.43 9.36 -3.99
CA ALA A 31 29.25 10.58 -3.20
C ALA A 31 28.27 11.57 -3.87
N PRO A 32 28.32 11.85 -5.19
CA PRO A 32 27.36 12.74 -5.84
C PRO A 32 25.90 12.28 -5.73
N ILE A 33 25.64 10.97 -5.62
CA ILE A 33 24.30 10.43 -5.43
C ILE A 33 23.77 10.81 -4.05
N PHE A 34 24.58 10.61 -3.00
CA PHE A 34 24.20 10.95 -1.63
C PHE A 34 24.04 12.47 -1.44
N GLU A 35 24.95 13.26 -2.03
CA GLU A 35 24.82 14.72 -2.09
C GLU A 35 23.53 15.16 -2.80
N GLY A 36 23.14 14.46 -3.88
CA GLY A 36 21.88 14.68 -4.57
C GLY A 36 20.63 14.39 -3.72
N PHE A 37 20.70 13.44 -2.79
CA PHE A 37 19.60 13.13 -1.85
C PHE A 37 19.52 14.08 -0.65
N GLU A 38 20.63 14.72 -0.29
CA GLU A 38 20.77 15.47 0.96
C GLU A 38 19.73 16.61 1.10
N PRO A 39 19.39 17.41 0.08
CA PRO A 39 18.36 18.45 0.22
C PRO A 39 16.97 17.88 0.52
N VAL A 40 16.61 16.72 -0.03
CA VAL A 40 15.33 16.05 0.27
C VAL A 40 15.34 15.53 1.71
N LYS A 41 16.44 14.91 2.14
CA LYS A 41 16.62 14.43 3.50
C LYS A 41 16.53 15.56 4.54
N GLN A 42 17.20 16.67 4.30
CA GLN A 42 17.15 17.85 5.16
C GLN A 42 15.75 18.46 5.20
N TRP A 43 15.08 18.55 4.06
CA TRP A 43 13.71 19.04 3.98
C TRP A 43 12.74 18.15 4.76
N LEU A 44 12.82 16.82 4.63
CA LEU A 44 12.00 15.89 5.41
C LEU A 44 12.25 16.03 6.92
N ALA A 45 13.51 16.19 7.33
CA ALA A 45 13.88 16.39 8.73
C ALA A 45 13.38 17.73 9.30
N ALA A 46 13.32 18.77 8.47
CA ALA A 46 12.81 20.10 8.85
C ALA A 46 11.28 20.12 8.88
N GLU A 47 10.63 19.61 7.83
CA GLU A 47 9.18 19.59 7.70
C GLU A 47 8.52 18.60 8.67
N LYS A 48 9.19 17.51 9.05
CA LYS A 48 8.67 16.48 9.98
C LYS A 48 7.23 16.05 9.61
N PRO A 49 7.02 15.42 8.44
CA PRO A 49 5.70 14.94 8.08
C PRO A 49 5.26 13.84 9.05
N ASP A 50 3.97 13.82 9.38
CA ASP A 50 3.38 12.74 10.18
C ASP A 50 3.26 11.46 9.34
N ALA A 51 3.01 11.62 8.05
CA ALA A 51 2.86 10.52 7.10
C ALA A 51 3.43 10.85 5.71
N ILE A 52 3.93 9.82 5.03
CA ILE A 52 4.29 9.86 3.61
C ILE A 52 3.35 8.93 2.85
N LEU A 53 2.58 9.48 1.91
CA LEU A 53 1.94 8.67 0.89
C LEU A 53 2.96 8.32 -0.18
N TYR A 54 3.25 7.03 -0.33
CA TYR A 54 4.46 6.57 -0.99
C TYR A 54 4.15 5.72 -2.22
N VAL A 55 4.35 6.30 -3.41
CA VAL A 55 4.01 5.69 -4.69
C VAL A 55 5.24 4.95 -5.23
N TYR A 56 5.10 3.65 -5.42
CA TYR A 56 6.16 2.77 -5.92
C TYR A 56 5.56 1.62 -6.72
N ASN A 57 6.39 0.80 -7.36
CA ASN A 57 5.99 -0.52 -7.84
C ASN A 57 6.81 -1.60 -7.14
N ASP A 58 6.16 -2.73 -6.88
CA ASP A 58 6.84 -3.95 -6.48
C ASP A 58 7.42 -4.63 -7.73
N HIS A 59 8.63 -5.16 -7.60
CA HIS A 59 9.42 -5.76 -8.68
C HIS A 59 9.21 -7.27 -8.73
N MET A 60 7.94 -7.69 -8.76
CA MET A 60 7.52 -9.10 -8.81
C MET A 60 7.98 -9.92 -7.59
N THR A 61 7.98 -9.30 -6.41
CA THR A 61 8.33 -9.95 -5.13
C THR A 61 7.07 -10.27 -4.35
N SER A 62 6.41 -9.25 -3.79
CA SER A 62 5.16 -9.41 -3.05
C SER A 62 3.94 -9.52 -3.98
N PHE A 63 4.04 -8.98 -5.20
CA PHE A 63 2.96 -8.99 -6.18
C PHE A 63 3.41 -9.72 -7.45
N PHE A 64 2.96 -10.96 -7.62
CA PHE A 64 3.28 -11.77 -8.81
C PHE A 64 2.07 -12.54 -9.32
N THR A 65 1.64 -13.59 -8.62
CA THR A 65 0.50 -14.43 -9.04
C THR A 65 -0.83 -13.68 -9.04
N HIS A 66 -0.92 -12.63 -8.22
CA HIS A 66 -2.01 -11.66 -8.22
C HIS A 66 -1.39 -10.26 -8.33
N TYR A 67 -1.66 -9.56 -9.43
CA TYR A 67 -1.01 -8.31 -9.80
C TYR A 67 -2.06 -7.25 -10.15
N SER A 68 -2.16 -6.20 -9.34
CA SER A 68 -3.20 -5.16 -9.44
C SER A 68 -2.63 -3.83 -9.91
N ALA A 69 -3.49 -2.99 -10.50
CA ALA A 69 -3.08 -1.70 -11.04
C ALA A 69 -2.72 -0.66 -9.96
N PHE A 70 -3.53 -0.58 -8.90
CA PHE A 70 -3.34 0.32 -7.76
C PHE A 70 -3.61 -0.44 -6.45
N ALA A 71 -2.57 -0.82 -5.73
CA ALA A 71 -2.66 -1.56 -4.47
C ALA A 71 -2.30 -0.69 -3.27
N LEU A 72 -3.31 -0.32 -2.49
CA LEU A 72 -3.17 0.52 -1.30
C LEU A 72 -2.86 -0.35 -0.07
N GLY A 73 -1.72 -0.08 0.57
CA GLY A 73 -1.36 -0.73 1.83
C GLY A 73 -2.14 -0.11 2.98
N ILE A 74 -2.94 -0.94 3.65
CA ILE A 74 -3.84 -0.50 4.73
C ILE A 74 -3.35 -0.96 6.13
N GLY A 75 -2.24 -1.69 6.19
CA GLY A 75 -1.76 -2.38 7.39
C GLY A 75 -1.10 -1.48 8.43
N GLU A 76 -0.88 -2.04 9.62
CA GLU A 76 -0.27 -1.34 10.76
C GLU A 76 1.23 -1.09 10.61
N GLU A 77 1.93 -1.95 9.88
CA GLU A 77 3.37 -1.85 9.62
C GLU A 77 3.80 -2.67 8.40
N PHE A 78 4.98 -2.36 7.88
CA PHE A 78 5.57 -3.01 6.72
C PHE A 78 7.07 -3.27 6.96
N SER A 79 7.48 -4.52 6.75
CA SER A 79 8.88 -4.96 6.87
C SER A 79 9.55 -5.09 5.50
N PRO A 80 10.89 -5.06 5.41
CA PRO A 80 11.59 -5.38 4.17
C PRO A 80 11.21 -6.78 3.66
N ALA A 81 10.91 -6.87 2.37
CA ALA A 81 10.71 -8.15 1.69
C ALA A 81 12.04 -8.91 1.60
N ASP A 82 11.95 -10.23 1.45
CA ASP A 82 13.07 -11.04 0.99
C ASP A 82 13.02 -11.11 -0.53
N GLU A 83 14.05 -10.59 -1.19
CA GLU A 83 14.15 -10.54 -2.65
C GLU A 83 15.07 -11.66 -3.20
N GLY A 84 15.24 -12.73 -2.43
CA GLY A 84 16.10 -13.89 -2.73
C GLY A 84 17.49 -13.82 -2.09
N GLY A 85 17.82 -12.69 -1.46
CA GLY A 85 19.08 -12.46 -0.75
C GLY A 85 18.95 -12.42 0.79
N GLY A 86 17.78 -12.75 1.33
CA GLY A 86 17.43 -12.46 2.71
C GLY A 86 16.85 -11.06 2.87
N LYS A 87 16.15 -10.83 4.00
CA LYS A 87 15.61 -9.51 4.34
C LYS A 87 16.75 -8.55 4.68
N ARG A 88 16.67 -7.31 4.18
CA ARG A 88 17.56 -6.22 4.63
C ARG A 88 17.35 -5.94 6.12
N ASP A 89 18.43 -5.59 6.81
CA ASP A 89 18.42 -5.24 8.23
C ASP A 89 17.90 -3.80 8.43
N LEU A 90 16.59 -3.65 8.31
CA LEU A 90 15.87 -2.39 8.55
C LEU A 90 14.66 -2.64 9.44
N PRO A 91 14.33 -1.72 10.35
CA PRO A 91 13.14 -1.85 11.17
C PRO A 91 11.87 -1.75 10.31
N ALA A 92 10.77 -2.35 10.77
CA ALA A 92 9.48 -2.18 10.13
C ALA A 92 9.02 -0.70 10.19
N ILE A 93 8.47 -0.18 9.10
CA ILE A 93 7.88 1.16 9.05
C ILE A 93 6.39 1.08 9.36
N LYS A 94 5.91 1.96 10.24
CA LYS A 94 4.50 1.98 10.64
C LYS A 94 3.61 2.50 9.52
N GLY A 95 2.45 1.88 9.36
CA GLY A 95 1.38 2.34 8.48
C GLY A 95 0.43 3.34 9.14
N ASP A 96 -0.51 3.88 8.37
CA ASP A 96 -1.66 4.64 8.90
C ASP A 96 -2.99 4.09 8.35
N PRO A 97 -3.55 3.05 8.99
CA PRO A 97 -4.81 2.44 8.55
C PRO A 97 -5.98 3.42 8.44
N ALA A 98 -6.05 4.41 9.33
CA ALA A 98 -7.14 5.37 9.36
C ALA A 98 -7.07 6.36 8.18
N LEU A 99 -5.86 6.82 7.83
CA LEU A 99 -5.67 7.63 6.64
C LEU A 99 -5.87 6.80 5.36
N ALA A 100 -5.37 5.56 5.32
CA ALA A 100 -5.53 4.66 4.18
C ALA A 100 -7.01 4.33 3.91
N GLN A 101 -7.80 4.07 4.95
CA GLN A 101 -9.24 3.87 4.81
C GLN A 101 -9.95 5.09 4.22
N HIS A 102 -9.68 6.29 4.76
CA HIS A 102 -10.28 7.52 4.26
C HIS A 102 -9.90 7.78 2.78
N ILE A 103 -8.65 7.49 2.41
CA ILE A 103 -8.20 7.57 1.02
C ILE A 103 -8.95 6.57 0.13
N ALA A 104 -9.12 5.33 0.58
CA ALA A 104 -9.86 4.30 -0.14
C ALA A 104 -11.32 4.71 -0.39
N GLU A 105 -12.02 5.19 0.65
CA GLU A 105 -13.40 5.66 0.57
C GLU A 105 -13.54 6.79 -0.48
N CYS A 106 -12.64 7.79 -0.45
CA CYS A 106 -12.68 8.91 -1.39
C CYS A 106 -12.36 8.47 -2.83
N LEU A 107 -11.36 7.62 -3.03
CA LEU A 107 -10.95 7.17 -4.37
C LEU A 107 -12.00 6.27 -5.01
N VAL A 108 -12.64 5.38 -4.25
CA VAL A 108 -13.75 4.56 -4.75
C VAL A 108 -14.95 5.44 -5.09
N ALA A 109 -15.25 6.46 -4.28
CA ALA A 109 -16.31 7.42 -4.60
C ALA A 109 -16.02 8.27 -5.84
N ASP A 110 -14.75 8.39 -6.23
CA ASP A 110 -14.27 8.99 -7.50
C ASP A 110 -14.09 7.95 -8.62
N GLU A 111 -14.65 6.74 -8.46
CA GLU A 111 -14.65 5.66 -9.45
C GLU A 111 -13.25 5.15 -9.82
N PHE A 112 -12.36 5.04 -8.82
CA PHE A 112 -11.12 4.27 -8.92
C PHE A 112 -11.27 2.88 -8.29
N ASP A 113 -10.90 1.86 -9.07
CA ASP A 113 -10.83 0.48 -8.60
C ASP A 113 -9.50 0.24 -7.88
N LEU A 114 -9.58 -0.27 -6.66
CA LEU A 114 -8.42 -0.48 -5.79
C LEU A 114 -8.25 -1.95 -5.40
N ALA A 115 -7.01 -2.30 -5.07
CA ALA A 115 -6.70 -3.45 -4.24
C ALA A 115 -6.26 -2.99 -2.83
N TYR A 116 -6.56 -3.77 -1.81
CA TYR A 116 -6.12 -3.52 -0.43
C TYR A 116 -5.22 -4.63 0.06
N TRP A 117 -4.14 -4.29 0.77
CA TRP A 117 -3.18 -5.29 1.22
C TRP A 117 -2.53 -4.96 2.58
N GLN A 118 -2.08 -6.01 3.26
CA GLN A 118 -1.44 -5.98 4.59
C GLN A 118 -0.48 -7.16 4.74
N GLY A 119 0.52 -7.04 5.62
CA GLY A 119 1.37 -8.16 6.05
C GLY A 119 2.42 -8.65 5.04
N MET A 120 2.36 -8.23 3.77
CA MET A 120 3.41 -8.48 2.78
C MET A 120 4.60 -7.55 3.00
N GLY A 121 5.79 -7.96 2.54
CA GLY A 121 6.98 -7.14 2.62
C GLY A 121 6.99 -6.02 1.56
N LEU A 122 7.66 -4.90 1.86
CA LEU A 122 8.01 -3.90 0.85
C LEU A 122 9.40 -4.24 0.28
N ASP A 123 9.54 -4.25 -1.04
CA ASP A 123 10.80 -4.50 -1.73
C ASP A 123 11.68 -3.23 -1.83
N HIS A 124 12.76 -3.32 -2.60
CA HIS A 124 13.67 -2.21 -2.86
C HIS A 124 12.98 -0.99 -3.48
N GLY A 125 11.85 -1.14 -4.18
CA GLY A 125 11.09 -0.02 -4.74
C GLY A 125 10.65 0.99 -3.67
N ALA A 126 10.52 0.55 -2.41
CA ALA A 126 10.33 1.43 -1.26
C ALA A 126 11.60 1.60 -0.41
N PHE A 127 12.17 0.50 0.11
CA PHE A 127 13.22 0.60 1.13
C PHE A 127 14.58 1.06 0.58
N SER A 128 14.79 1.06 -0.73
CA SER A 128 16.05 1.57 -1.30
C SER A 128 16.22 3.07 -1.03
N PRO A 129 15.39 3.97 -1.60
CA PRO A 129 15.51 5.41 -1.33
C PRO A 129 15.12 5.78 0.11
N LEU A 130 14.15 5.11 0.76
CA LEU A 130 13.78 5.42 2.15
C LEU A 130 14.96 5.25 3.10
N SER A 131 15.80 4.22 2.90
CA SER A 131 17.00 3.99 3.73
C SER A 131 18.07 5.08 3.59
N VAL A 132 18.00 5.93 2.57
CA VAL A 132 18.90 7.07 2.40
C VAL A 132 18.25 8.37 2.90
N LEU A 133 16.96 8.53 2.62
CA LEU A 133 16.21 9.76 2.88
C LEU A 133 15.76 9.93 4.33
N LEU A 134 15.54 8.85 5.07
CA LEU A 134 15.03 8.89 6.44
C LEU A 134 15.99 8.19 7.42
N PRO A 135 16.27 8.81 8.58
CA PRO A 135 17.03 8.14 9.64
C PRO A 135 16.23 6.96 10.22
N HIS A 136 16.92 5.86 10.51
CA HIS A 136 16.33 4.63 11.06
C HIS A 136 17.24 3.96 12.11
N ASP A 137 18.32 4.63 12.52
CA ASP A 137 19.36 4.08 13.41
C ASP A 137 18.83 3.77 14.83
N ASN A 138 17.72 4.39 15.24
CA ASN A 138 17.07 4.14 16.54
C ASN A 138 16.07 2.98 16.50
N GLY A 139 16.09 2.13 15.46
CA GLY A 139 15.16 1.02 15.28
C GLY A 139 13.72 1.46 14.95
N SER A 140 13.52 2.72 14.55
CA SER A 140 12.22 3.25 14.12
C SER A 140 12.38 4.33 13.06
N TRP A 141 11.31 4.61 12.34
CA TRP A 141 11.24 5.63 11.29
C TRP A 141 10.56 6.90 11.82
N PRO A 142 10.89 8.10 11.29
CA PRO A 142 10.39 9.37 11.83
C PRO A 142 8.94 9.69 11.46
N CYS A 143 8.31 8.90 10.59
CA CYS A 143 6.96 9.12 10.08
C CYS A 143 6.30 7.78 9.73
N LYS A 144 4.98 7.82 9.50
CA LYS A 144 4.22 6.68 8.98
C LYS A 144 4.27 6.63 7.45
N LEU A 145 3.98 5.47 6.89
CA LEU A 145 3.93 5.22 5.45
C LEU A 145 2.54 4.76 5.01
N ILE A 146 2.03 5.29 3.91
CA ILE A 146 0.86 4.76 3.22
C ILE A 146 1.34 4.34 1.83
N PRO A 147 1.75 3.07 1.65
CA PRO A 147 2.31 2.62 0.40
C PRO A 147 1.20 2.42 -0.64
N LEU A 148 1.41 3.00 -1.83
CA LEU A 148 0.60 2.76 -3.01
C LEU A 148 1.47 2.04 -4.04
N GLN A 149 1.33 0.72 -4.09
CA GLN A 149 1.95 -0.08 -5.14
C GLN A 149 1.20 0.16 -6.45
N CYS A 150 1.93 0.37 -7.53
CA CYS A 150 1.40 0.53 -8.87
C CYS A 150 1.85 -0.61 -9.78
N GLY A 151 0.89 -1.30 -10.40
CA GLY A 151 1.17 -2.38 -11.35
C GLY A 151 1.62 -1.84 -12.71
N VAL A 152 2.90 -1.49 -12.84
CA VAL A 152 3.48 -0.88 -14.06
C VAL A 152 4.24 -1.87 -14.96
N LEU A 153 4.43 -3.11 -14.51
CA LEU A 153 5.30 -4.07 -15.19
C LEU A 153 4.53 -5.03 -16.14
N HIS A 154 3.28 -5.39 -15.80
CA HIS A 154 2.48 -6.32 -16.59
C HIS A 154 1.41 -5.58 -17.42
N GLN A 155 1.55 -5.60 -18.75
CA GLN A 155 0.65 -4.90 -19.68
C GLN A 155 -0.68 -5.65 -19.90
N PRO A 156 -1.80 -4.95 -20.12
CA PRO A 156 -1.97 -3.50 -20.20
C PRO A 156 -2.03 -2.82 -18.81
N ILE A 157 -1.31 -1.70 -18.68
CA ILE A 157 -1.33 -0.86 -17.46
C ILE A 157 -2.26 0.36 -17.64
N PRO A 158 -2.65 1.06 -16.55
CA PRO A 158 -3.37 2.33 -16.67
C PRO A 158 -2.59 3.36 -17.50
N LYS A 159 -3.29 4.13 -18.34
CA LYS A 159 -2.68 5.22 -19.12
C LYS A 159 -2.10 6.33 -18.23
N ALA A 160 -1.12 7.09 -18.71
CA ALA A 160 -0.51 8.23 -18.00
C ALA A 160 -1.56 9.21 -17.43
N ARG A 161 -2.60 9.53 -18.22
CA ARG A 161 -3.76 10.33 -17.75
C ARG A 161 -4.50 9.73 -16.55
N ARG A 162 -4.61 8.40 -16.43
CA ARG A 162 -5.26 7.74 -15.29
C ARG A 162 -4.41 7.87 -14.02
N PHE A 163 -3.09 7.75 -14.13
CA PHE A 163 -2.16 8.03 -13.02
C PHE A 163 -2.26 9.49 -12.56
N TRP A 164 -2.29 10.45 -13.49
CA TRP A 164 -2.52 11.86 -13.16
C TRP A 164 -3.85 12.10 -12.46
N ASN A 165 -4.95 11.57 -13.02
CA ASN A 165 -6.29 11.71 -12.44
C ASN A 165 -6.36 11.08 -11.05
N PHE A 166 -5.69 9.94 -10.83
CA PHE A 166 -5.57 9.33 -9.51
C PHE A 166 -4.95 10.33 -8.54
N GLY A 167 -3.85 10.98 -8.95
CA GLY A 167 -3.21 12.06 -8.19
C GLY A 167 -4.19 13.21 -7.86
N ARG A 168 -5.01 13.64 -8.82
CA ARG A 168 -6.01 14.72 -8.59
C ARG A 168 -7.02 14.34 -7.50
N SER A 169 -7.58 13.14 -7.55
CA SER A 169 -8.51 12.63 -6.53
C SER A 169 -7.83 12.42 -5.18
N LEU A 170 -6.62 11.87 -5.21
CA LEU A 170 -5.78 11.65 -4.03
C LEU A 170 -5.45 12.95 -3.27
N ARG A 171 -5.22 14.07 -3.98
CA ARG A 171 -5.07 15.41 -3.36
C ARG A 171 -6.24 15.71 -2.44
N ARG A 172 -7.46 15.59 -3.00
CA ARG A 172 -8.70 15.90 -2.28
C ARG A 172 -9.00 14.90 -1.18
N ALA A 173 -8.68 13.62 -1.41
CA ALA A 173 -8.77 12.60 -0.37
C ALA A 173 -7.90 12.94 0.84
N ILE A 174 -6.64 13.30 0.64
CA ILE A 174 -5.74 13.69 1.74
C ILE A 174 -6.25 14.97 2.42
N GLN A 175 -6.53 16.03 1.66
CA GLN A 175 -7.00 17.31 2.22
C GLN A 175 -8.29 17.14 3.05
N SER A 176 -9.22 16.30 2.60
CA SER A 176 -10.49 16.08 3.29
C SER A 176 -10.41 15.16 4.51
N TYR A 177 -9.22 14.67 4.88
CA TYR A 177 -9.01 13.88 6.08
C TYR A 177 -9.18 14.74 7.35
N PRO A 178 -10.07 14.38 8.29
CA PRO A 178 -10.47 15.24 9.41
C PRO A 178 -9.50 15.24 10.59
N LYS A 179 -8.18 15.16 10.33
CA LYS A 179 -7.12 15.36 11.34
C LYS A 179 -6.11 16.39 10.84
N ASP A 180 -5.57 17.19 11.74
CA ASP A 180 -4.53 18.17 11.42
C ASP A 180 -3.15 17.52 11.45
N ILE A 181 -2.76 16.91 10.33
CA ILE A 181 -1.48 16.23 10.13
C ILE A 181 -0.81 16.73 8.84
N LYS A 182 0.53 16.67 8.80
CA LYS A 182 1.32 16.98 7.60
C LYS A 182 1.57 15.72 6.80
N VAL A 183 1.23 15.76 5.53
CA VAL A 183 1.43 14.67 4.58
C VAL A 183 2.40 15.10 3.49
N VAL A 184 3.37 14.23 3.20
CA VAL A 184 4.25 14.33 2.03
C VAL A 184 3.88 13.26 1.02
N ILE A 185 4.02 13.56 -0.27
CA ILE A 185 3.75 12.60 -1.34
C ILE A 185 5.06 12.24 -2.04
N ALA A 186 5.39 10.96 -2.11
CA ALA A 186 6.57 10.46 -2.79
C ALA A 186 6.19 9.76 -4.10
N GLY A 187 6.89 10.07 -5.19
CA GLY A 187 6.80 9.36 -6.46
C GLY A 187 8.14 8.71 -6.79
N THR A 188 8.18 7.38 -6.90
CA THR A 188 9.45 6.67 -7.10
C THR A 188 9.60 6.03 -8.47
N GLY A 189 10.80 5.51 -8.75
CA GLY A 189 11.17 4.90 -10.03
C GLY A 189 11.85 5.89 -10.97
N GLY A 190 12.17 5.43 -12.17
CA GLY A 190 12.81 6.20 -13.23
C GLY A 190 14.28 6.51 -12.98
N LEU A 191 14.90 7.39 -13.78
CA LEU A 191 14.36 7.97 -15.02
C LEU A 191 14.65 7.03 -16.20
N SER A 192 15.39 7.46 -17.23
CA SER A 192 15.71 6.58 -18.34
C SER A 192 16.54 5.37 -17.89
N HIS A 193 16.04 4.18 -18.19
CA HIS A 193 16.72 2.91 -18.06
C HIS A 193 15.98 1.80 -18.81
N GLN A 194 16.73 0.78 -19.23
CA GLN A 194 16.18 -0.49 -19.67
C GLN A 194 17.07 -1.64 -19.16
N VAL A 195 16.46 -2.64 -18.53
CA VAL A 195 17.19 -3.72 -17.82
C VAL A 195 16.96 -5.11 -18.40
N HIS A 196 16.20 -5.24 -19.49
CA HIS A 196 16.01 -6.51 -20.19
C HIS A 196 16.29 -6.41 -21.70
N GLY A 197 16.60 -7.57 -22.30
CA GLY A 197 16.81 -7.76 -23.74
C GLY A 197 18.08 -7.09 -24.28
N GLU A 198 18.27 -7.14 -25.60
CA GLU A 198 19.45 -6.59 -26.29
C GLU A 198 19.53 -5.06 -26.23
N ARG A 199 18.46 -4.38 -25.80
CA ARG A 199 18.41 -2.93 -25.56
C ARG A 199 18.71 -2.56 -24.10
N ALA A 200 19.03 -3.52 -23.24
CA ALA A 200 19.47 -3.24 -21.88
C ALA A 200 20.69 -2.30 -21.86
N GLY A 201 20.68 -1.33 -20.96
CA GLY A 201 21.68 -0.25 -20.89
C GLY A 201 21.31 1.00 -21.69
N PHE A 202 20.09 1.08 -22.21
CA PHE A 202 19.58 2.31 -22.83
C PHE A 202 19.35 3.42 -21.79
N ASN A 203 19.83 4.63 -22.10
CA ASN A 203 19.54 5.86 -21.36
C ASN A 203 19.33 7.02 -22.34
N ASN A 204 18.70 8.10 -21.87
CA ASN A 204 18.43 9.30 -22.66
C ASN A 204 18.35 10.54 -21.77
N THR A 205 19.51 11.08 -21.37
CA THR A 205 19.60 12.29 -20.55
C THR A 205 18.84 13.50 -21.13
N PRO A 206 18.86 13.79 -22.45
CA PRO A 206 18.03 14.86 -23.01
C PRO A 206 16.53 14.70 -22.69
N TRP A 207 15.99 13.48 -22.83
CA TRP A 207 14.60 13.19 -22.44
C TRP A 207 14.39 13.32 -20.94
N ASP A 208 15.31 12.82 -20.12
CA ASP A 208 15.20 12.90 -18.66
C ASP A 208 15.07 14.35 -18.18
N MET A 209 15.89 15.25 -18.74
CA MET A 209 15.85 16.68 -18.44
C MET A 209 14.57 17.34 -18.94
N GLU A 210 14.12 17.01 -20.16
CA GLU A 210 12.84 17.48 -20.70
C GLU A 210 11.66 17.02 -19.83
N PHE A 211 11.66 15.76 -19.40
CA PHE A 211 10.63 15.17 -18.55
C PHE A 211 10.57 15.88 -17.20
N MET A 212 11.70 16.05 -16.50
CA MET A 212 11.74 16.74 -15.20
C MET A 212 11.23 18.18 -15.31
N GLU A 213 11.62 18.90 -16.37
CA GLU A 213 11.16 20.26 -16.62
C GLU A 213 9.65 20.33 -16.87
N ARG A 214 9.14 19.46 -17.74
CA ARG A 214 7.70 19.37 -18.03
C ARG A 214 6.90 18.93 -16.81
N LEU A 215 7.38 17.95 -16.04
CA LEU A 215 6.71 17.51 -14.82
C LEU A 215 6.57 18.66 -13.80
N THR A 216 7.59 19.53 -13.71
CA THR A 216 7.56 20.69 -12.81
C THR A 216 6.53 21.71 -13.29
N ASN A 217 6.68 22.16 -14.53
CA ASN A 217 6.10 23.42 -15.01
C ASN A 217 4.91 23.25 -15.95
N ASN A 218 4.77 22.09 -16.61
CA ASN A 218 3.69 21.81 -17.54
C ASN A 218 3.35 20.31 -17.60
N PRO A 219 2.96 19.68 -16.47
CA PRO A 219 2.78 18.24 -16.40
C PRO A 219 1.62 17.75 -17.28
N GLU A 220 0.64 18.61 -17.55
CA GLU A 220 -0.49 18.27 -18.44
C GLU A 220 -0.04 17.93 -19.88
N SER A 221 1.10 18.48 -20.30
CA SER A 221 1.69 18.13 -21.60
C SER A 221 2.12 16.67 -21.73
N LEU A 222 2.25 15.94 -20.62
CA LEU A 222 2.73 14.55 -20.59
C LEU A 222 1.58 13.52 -20.61
N LEU A 223 0.33 13.94 -20.43
CA LEU A 223 -0.79 13.04 -20.09
C LEU A 223 -1.22 12.09 -21.21
N ASP A 224 -0.91 12.43 -22.46
CA ASP A 224 -1.24 11.64 -23.64
C ASP A 224 -0.06 10.81 -24.18
N LYS A 225 1.08 10.80 -23.46
CA LYS A 225 2.18 9.88 -23.77
C LYS A 225 1.71 8.45 -23.60
N THR A 226 1.86 7.65 -24.65
CA THR A 226 1.61 6.21 -24.60
C THR A 226 2.77 5.47 -23.93
N VAL A 227 2.56 4.22 -23.52
CA VAL A 227 3.65 3.34 -23.06
C VAL A 227 4.77 3.28 -24.09
N VAL A 228 4.43 3.22 -25.38
CA VAL A 228 5.41 3.17 -26.48
C VAL A 228 6.21 4.47 -26.58
N ASP A 229 5.58 5.63 -26.42
CA ASP A 229 6.30 6.91 -26.44
C ASP A 229 7.30 6.99 -25.29
N LEU A 230 6.87 6.64 -24.08
CA LEU A 230 7.71 6.64 -22.89
C LEU A 230 8.85 5.62 -23.01
N ALA A 231 8.57 4.39 -23.46
CA ALA A 231 9.59 3.35 -23.60
C ALA A 231 10.63 3.63 -24.70
N LYS A 232 10.22 4.29 -25.80
CA LYS A 232 11.16 4.75 -26.84
C LYS A 232 12.09 5.83 -26.30
N LEU A 233 11.53 6.81 -25.58
CA LEU A 233 12.27 7.95 -25.07
C LEU A 233 13.14 7.60 -23.85
N GLY A 234 12.64 6.76 -22.94
CA GLY A 234 13.26 6.49 -21.63
C GLY A 234 13.71 5.05 -21.40
N GLY A 235 13.51 4.12 -22.34
CA GLY A 235 13.72 2.68 -22.07
C GLY A 235 12.48 2.03 -21.46
N TRP A 236 12.38 0.70 -21.55
CA TRP A 236 11.13 -0.01 -21.22
C TRP A 236 10.71 0.19 -19.77
N GLU A 237 11.59 -0.11 -18.81
CA GLU A 237 11.32 0.11 -17.39
C GLU A 237 11.30 1.61 -17.04
N GLY A 238 12.05 2.45 -17.75
CA GLY A 238 11.95 3.91 -17.64
C GLY A 238 10.56 4.49 -17.90
N ALA A 239 9.62 3.73 -18.48
CA ALA A 239 8.23 4.14 -18.62
C ALA A 239 7.44 4.17 -17.29
N GLU A 240 8.00 3.64 -16.20
CA GLU A 240 7.39 3.67 -14.86
C GLU A 240 7.22 5.09 -14.27
N ILE A 241 7.83 6.10 -14.90
CA ILE A 241 7.69 7.53 -14.55
C ILE A 241 6.24 8.05 -14.61
N VAL A 242 5.27 7.25 -15.07
CA VAL A 242 3.83 7.51 -14.82
C VAL A 242 3.49 7.61 -13.33
N MET A 243 4.26 6.98 -12.44
CA MET A 243 4.13 7.14 -10.99
C MET A 243 4.54 8.54 -10.52
N TRP A 244 5.51 9.18 -11.18
CA TRP A 244 5.87 10.56 -10.91
C TRP A 244 4.73 11.51 -11.31
N LEU A 245 3.98 11.20 -12.38
CA LEU A 245 2.77 11.93 -12.75
C LEU A 245 1.66 11.80 -11.70
N LEU A 246 1.51 10.62 -11.07
CA LEU A 246 0.55 10.43 -9.98
C LEU A 246 0.89 11.32 -8.78
N MET A 247 2.15 11.29 -8.33
CA MET A 247 2.61 12.18 -7.26
C MET A 247 2.40 13.66 -7.63
N ARG A 248 2.81 14.06 -8.83
CA ARG A 248 2.68 15.45 -9.29
C ARG A 248 1.23 15.91 -9.41
N GLY A 249 0.32 15.02 -9.79
CA GLY A 249 -1.12 15.29 -9.84
C GLY A 249 -1.72 15.58 -8.47
N ALA A 250 -1.13 15.02 -7.41
CA ALA A 250 -1.59 15.22 -6.04
C ALA A 250 -1.09 16.53 -5.39
N LEU A 251 -0.11 17.20 -6.00
CA LEU A 251 0.36 18.53 -5.58
C LEU A 251 -0.51 19.66 -6.15
N SER A 252 -0.29 20.87 -5.66
CA SER A 252 -0.88 22.11 -6.17
C SER A 252 -0.59 22.28 -7.67
N GLU A 253 -1.47 23.00 -8.37
CA GLU A 253 -1.35 23.23 -9.82
C GLU A 253 0.03 23.79 -10.19
N LYS A 254 0.49 24.77 -9.40
CA LYS A 254 1.86 25.28 -9.41
C LYS A 254 2.59 24.80 -8.18
N VAL A 255 3.87 24.48 -8.33
CA VAL A 255 4.75 24.05 -7.24
C VAL A 255 6.01 24.90 -7.24
N GLU A 256 6.63 25.08 -6.08
CA GLU A 256 7.99 25.63 -5.99
C GLU A 256 8.98 24.46 -6.03
N LYS A 257 9.83 24.40 -7.07
CA LYS A 257 10.91 23.42 -7.17
C LYS A 257 12.08 23.85 -6.28
N LEU A 258 12.22 23.21 -5.12
CA LEU A 258 13.26 23.51 -4.14
C LEU A 258 14.60 22.87 -4.50
N HIS A 259 14.58 21.72 -5.16
CA HIS A 259 15.77 20.95 -5.50
C HIS A 259 15.53 20.07 -6.73
N GLN A 260 16.60 19.83 -7.48
CA GLN A 260 16.68 18.82 -8.53
C GLN A 260 18.11 18.28 -8.60
N SER A 261 18.27 16.96 -8.67
CA SER A 261 19.56 16.33 -8.96
C SER A 261 19.41 15.27 -10.04
N TYR A 262 20.51 14.98 -10.74
CA TYR A 262 20.59 13.97 -11.78
C TYR A 262 21.99 13.38 -11.83
N PHE A 263 22.09 12.06 -11.83
CA PHE A 263 23.35 11.34 -11.92
C PHE A 263 23.16 9.98 -12.60
N LEU A 264 24.00 9.65 -13.58
CA LEU A 264 23.93 8.41 -14.35
C LEU A 264 25.26 7.64 -14.24
N PRO A 265 25.45 6.84 -13.17
CA PRO A 265 26.70 6.10 -12.95
C PRO A 265 26.77 4.74 -13.66
N SER A 266 25.61 4.18 -14.00
CA SER A 266 25.47 2.80 -14.47
C SER A 266 24.18 2.68 -15.29
N MET A 267 23.32 1.69 -15.02
CA MET A 267 22.13 1.37 -15.83
C MET A 267 20.99 2.40 -15.73
N THR A 268 20.84 3.06 -14.58
CA THR A 268 19.68 3.91 -14.30
C THR A 268 20.11 5.35 -14.06
N ALA A 269 19.39 6.28 -14.69
CA ALA A 269 19.49 7.70 -14.40
C ALA A 269 18.87 7.99 -13.02
N ILE A 270 19.72 8.12 -12.00
CA ILE A 270 19.34 8.42 -10.63
C ILE A 270 19.01 9.90 -10.54
N ALA A 271 17.75 10.22 -10.28
CA ALA A 271 17.29 11.60 -10.17
C ALA A 271 16.48 11.83 -8.90
N THR A 272 16.49 13.09 -8.45
CA THR A 272 15.61 13.57 -7.38
C THR A 272 14.96 14.88 -7.77
N MET A 273 13.71 15.08 -7.40
CA MET A 273 13.06 16.38 -7.45
C MET A 273 12.37 16.66 -6.12
N LEU A 274 12.41 17.90 -5.65
CA LEU A 274 11.71 18.34 -4.45
C LEU A 274 10.78 19.50 -4.77
N PHE A 275 9.51 19.35 -4.39
CA PHE A 275 8.47 20.32 -4.65
C PHE A 275 7.80 20.73 -3.33
N ARG A 276 7.70 22.03 -3.09
CA ARG A 276 6.82 22.57 -2.05
C ARG A 276 5.42 22.77 -2.62
N ASP A 277 4.42 22.33 -1.87
CA ASP A 277 3.01 22.59 -2.18
C ASP A 277 2.67 24.06 -1.88
N LEU A 278 1.96 24.72 -2.79
CA LEU A 278 1.60 26.13 -2.66
C LEU A 278 0.17 26.33 -2.14
N GLY A 279 -0.52 25.25 -1.77
CA GLY A 279 -1.94 25.27 -1.47
C GLY A 279 -2.79 25.46 -2.72
N ASP A 280 -4.10 25.66 -2.50
CA ASP A 280 -5.05 25.89 -3.59
C ASP A 280 -5.25 27.39 -3.79
N ALA A 281 -5.03 27.87 -5.01
CA ALA A 281 -5.23 29.29 -5.36
C ALA A 281 -6.70 29.71 -5.34
N THR A 282 -7.59 28.74 -5.61
CA THR A 282 -9.04 28.89 -5.54
C THR A 282 -9.61 27.75 -4.70
N PRO A 283 -10.74 27.96 -4.01
CA PRO A 283 -11.43 26.86 -3.34
C PRO A 283 -11.67 25.69 -4.29
N PRO A 284 -11.56 24.44 -3.80
CA PRO A 284 -11.82 23.28 -4.64
C PRO A 284 -13.30 23.22 -5.07
N ALA A 285 -13.56 22.50 -6.18
CA ALA A 285 -14.91 22.39 -6.76
C ALA A 285 -15.95 21.75 -5.82
N GLU A 286 -15.50 20.87 -4.91
CA GLU A 286 -16.31 20.23 -3.88
C GLU A 286 -15.66 20.50 -2.51
N SER A 287 -16.43 20.90 -1.50
CA SER A 287 -15.86 21.12 -0.15
C SER A 287 -15.40 19.81 0.49
N ASP A 288 -14.53 19.90 1.49
CA ASP A 288 -14.05 18.72 2.20
C ASP A 288 -15.21 17.99 2.93
N GLU A 289 -16.20 18.72 3.43
CA GLU A 289 -17.41 18.17 4.06
C GLU A 289 -18.26 17.39 3.06
N ALA A 290 -18.46 17.95 1.85
CA ALA A 290 -19.23 17.31 0.80
C ALA A 290 -18.54 16.04 0.30
N LEU A 291 -17.22 16.10 0.09
CA LEU A 291 -16.42 14.92 -0.26
C LEU A 291 -16.50 13.83 0.81
N ARG A 292 -16.37 14.18 2.10
CA ARG A 292 -16.54 13.19 3.19
C ARG A 292 -17.93 12.57 3.20
N ALA A 293 -18.98 13.36 2.95
CA ALA A 293 -20.34 12.86 2.89
C ALA A 293 -20.52 11.88 1.71
N ARG A 294 -19.98 12.23 0.53
CA ARG A 294 -19.99 11.37 -0.66
C ARG A 294 -19.19 10.08 -0.46
N ALA A 295 -17.99 10.18 0.09
CA ALA A 295 -17.11 9.03 0.38
C ALA A 295 -17.75 8.02 1.35
N ARG A 296 -18.58 8.50 2.28
CA ARG A 296 -19.29 7.65 3.26
C ARG A 296 -20.68 7.21 2.82
N HIS A 297 -21.16 7.69 1.67
CA HIS A 297 -22.55 7.52 1.24
C HIS A 297 -22.98 6.05 1.20
N GLU A 298 -22.15 5.18 0.64
CA GLU A 298 -22.46 3.75 0.45
C GLU A 298 -22.73 2.98 1.76
N LEU A 299 -22.15 3.42 2.88
CA LEU A 299 -22.32 2.78 4.20
C LEU A 299 -23.09 3.67 5.19
N ALA A 300 -23.67 4.78 4.75
CA ALA A 300 -24.43 5.66 5.63
C ALA A 300 -25.69 4.94 6.17
N GLY A 301 -25.82 4.84 7.50
CA GLY A 301 -26.93 4.14 8.15
C GLY A 301 -26.72 2.62 8.27
N ALA A 302 -25.54 2.09 7.91
CA ALA A 302 -25.23 0.68 8.11
C ALA A 302 -25.24 0.28 9.61
N GLU A 303 -25.01 1.24 10.50
CA GLU A 303 -25.10 1.08 11.95
C GLU A 303 -26.50 0.76 12.47
N ASP A 304 -27.55 1.09 11.72
CA ASP A 304 -28.95 0.81 12.09
C ASP A 304 -29.35 -0.65 11.79
N ILE A 305 -28.51 -1.39 11.07
CA ILE A 305 -28.74 -2.81 10.74
C ILE A 305 -28.29 -3.68 11.92
N GLU A 306 -29.23 -3.98 12.82
CA GLU A 306 -28.95 -4.79 14.01
C GLU A 306 -28.24 -6.11 13.71
N GLY A 307 -27.30 -6.50 14.58
CA GLY A 307 -26.56 -7.76 14.47
C GLY A 307 -25.66 -7.88 13.24
N THR A 308 -25.31 -6.76 12.61
CA THR A 308 -24.47 -6.71 11.41
C THR A 308 -23.15 -6.02 11.68
N TYR A 309 -22.06 -6.60 11.18
CA TYR A 309 -20.70 -6.12 11.42
C TYR A 309 -19.97 -5.98 10.08
N PRO A 310 -20.15 -4.85 9.36
CA PRO A 310 -19.49 -4.63 8.08
C PRO A 310 -17.98 -4.86 8.18
N PHE A 311 -17.40 -5.56 7.19
CA PHE A 311 -15.97 -5.85 7.15
C PHE A 311 -15.21 -4.74 6.43
N THR A 312 -15.19 -3.57 7.06
CA THR A 312 -14.47 -2.37 6.62
C THR A 312 -12.96 -2.51 6.81
N ILE A 313 -12.17 -1.55 6.29
CA ILE A 313 -10.70 -1.57 6.39
C ILE A 313 -10.24 -1.61 7.85
N ASP A 314 -10.79 -0.78 8.74
CA ASP A 314 -10.46 -0.77 10.17
C ASP A 314 -10.70 -2.14 10.83
N ARG A 315 -11.79 -2.83 10.45
CA ARG A 315 -12.13 -4.17 10.92
C ARG A 315 -11.16 -5.22 10.37
N ALA A 316 -10.81 -5.12 9.09
CA ALA A 316 -9.85 -6.01 8.45
C ALA A 316 -8.44 -5.88 9.05
N VAL A 317 -8.04 -4.65 9.41
CA VAL A 317 -6.77 -4.37 10.10
C VAL A 317 -6.81 -4.93 11.52
N LYS A 318 -7.85 -4.61 12.30
CA LYS A 318 -8.02 -5.13 13.67
C LYS A 318 -7.99 -6.66 13.72
N GLY A 319 -8.67 -7.31 12.78
CA GLY A 319 -8.78 -8.76 12.71
C GLY A 319 -7.66 -9.44 11.91
N PHE A 320 -6.61 -8.73 11.47
CA PHE A 320 -5.69 -9.28 10.46
C PHE A 320 -5.00 -10.57 10.93
N ARG A 321 -4.38 -10.59 12.11
CA ARG A 321 -3.65 -11.76 12.64
C ARG A 321 -4.53 -13.01 12.73
N ILE A 322 -5.69 -12.90 13.38
CA ILE A 322 -6.62 -14.01 13.53
C ILE A 322 -7.22 -14.47 12.20
N ASN A 323 -7.58 -13.55 11.29
CA ASN A 323 -8.05 -13.92 9.96
C ASN A 323 -6.96 -14.60 9.14
N HIS A 324 -5.71 -14.12 9.21
CA HIS A 324 -4.56 -14.72 8.55
C HIS A 324 -4.28 -16.12 9.10
N PHE A 325 -4.27 -16.30 10.42
CA PHE A 325 -4.10 -17.61 11.06
C PHE A 325 -5.18 -18.60 10.63
N LEU A 326 -6.45 -18.21 10.65
CA LEU A 326 -7.56 -19.08 10.23
C LEU A 326 -7.60 -19.30 8.71
N HIS A 327 -7.10 -18.37 7.91
CA HIS A 327 -6.97 -18.54 6.46
C HIS A 327 -6.04 -19.71 6.13
N ARG A 328 -4.95 -19.90 6.89
CA ARG A 328 -4.00 -21.00 6.70
C ARG A 328 -4.61 -22.39 6.85
N LEU A 329 -5.84 -22.53 7.34
CA LEU A 329 -6.58 -23.79 7.33
C LEU A 329 -6.79 -24.38 5.92
N ILE A 330 -6.59 -23.60 4.86
CA ILE A 330 -6.55 -24.13 3.48
C ILE A 330 -5.31 -25.01 3.23
N GLU A 331 -4.23 -24.82 3.99
CA GLU A 331 -2.98 -25.59 3.90
C GLU A 331 -3.15 -26.95 4.62
N PRO A 332 -2.92 -28.10 3.95
CA PRO A 332 -3.13 -29.44 4.54
C PRO A 332 -2.39 -29.68 5.84
N ASP A 333 -1.10 -29.36 5.88
CA ASP A 333 -0.27 -29.62 7.06
C ASP A 333 -0.67 -28.72 8.24
N PHE A 334 -1.02 -27.46 7.96
CA PHE A 334 -1.47 -26.52 8.98
C PHE A 334 -2.80 -26.95 9.60
N ARG A 335 -3.82 -27.30 8.80
CA ARG A 335 -5.11 -27.74 9.36
C ARG A 335 -5.02 -29.07 10.10
N LYS A 336 -4.11 -29.97 9.68
CA LYS A 336 -3.83 -31.21 10.40
C LYS A 336 -3.32 -30.90 11.81
N ARG A 337 -2.28 -30.05 11.90
CA ARG A 337 -1.75 -29.58 13.18
C ARG A 337 -2.79 -28.82 14.01
N PHE A 338 -3.68 -28.05 13.38
CA PHE A 338 -4.75 -27.35 14.09
C PHE A 338 -5.72 -28.28 14.81
N VAL A 339 -5.96 -29.47 14.28
CA VAL A 339 -6.81 -30.49 14.92
C VAL A 339 -6.02 -31.31 15.94
N GLU A 340 -4.78 -31.68 15.62
CA GLU A 340 -3.97 -32.60 16.42
C GLU A 340 -3.21 -31.92 17.59
N ASP A 341 -2.71 -30.70 17.39
CA ASP A 341 -1.87 -29.94 18.32
C ASP A 341 -2.12 -28.42 18.20
N GLN A 342 -3.33 -28.01 18.60
CA GLN A 342 -3.77 -26.61 18.53
C GLN A 342 -2.90 -25.67 19.39
N GLU A 343 -2.49 -26.10 20.59
CA GLU A 343 -1.69 -25.28 21.49
C GLU A 343 -0.25 -25.10 20.99
N GLY A 344 0.35 -26.12 20.37
CA GLY A 344 1.65 -25.96 19.71
C GLY A 344 1.60 -24.93 18.57
N LEU A 345 0.53 -24.95 17.75
CA LEU A 345 0.33 -23.91 16.74
C LEU A 345 0.09 -22.52 17.33
N PHE A 346 -0.60 -22.41 18.47
CA PHE A 346 -0.77 -21.13 19.17
C PHE A 346 0.55 -20.62 19.78
N ALA A 347 1.46 -21.51 20.19
CA ALA A 347 2.75 -21.12 20.72
C ALA A 347 3.70 -20.58 19.62
N GLU A 348 3.55 -21.06 18.38
CA GLU A 348 4.34 -20.62 17.22
C GLU A 348 3.76 -19.36 16.53
N SER A 349 2.53 -18.98 16.85
CA SER A 349 1.85 -17.86 16.18
C SER A 349 2.08 -16.52 16.88
N ASP A 350 1.73 -15.46 16.17
CA ASP A 350 1.70 -14.08 16.65
C ASP A 350 0.35 -13.68 17.27
N LEU A 351 -0.56 -14.65 17.49
CA LEU A 351 -1.87 -14.39 18.08
C LEU A 351 -1.75 -13.89 19.52
N SER A 352 -2.62 -12.96 19.89
CA SER A 352 -2.81 -12.56 21.28
C SER A 352 -3.52 -13.66 22.09
N ASP A 353 -3.45 -13.58 23.42
CA ASP A 353 -4.16 -14.53 24.29
C ASP A 353 -5.69 -14.47 24.09
N GLU A 354 -6.25 -13.29 23.86
CA GLU A 354 -7.66 -13.11 23.52
C GLU A 354 -8.01 -13.81 22.18
N GLU A 355 -7.18 -13.65 21.15
CA GLU A 355 -7.38 -14.28 19.85
C GLU A 355 -7.32 -15.81 19.97
N LYS A 356 -6.37 -16.34 20.76
CA LYS A 356 -6.26 -17.78 21.08
C LYS A 356 -7.50 -18.28 21.82
N ASP A 357 -7.96 -17.55 22.84
CA ASP A 357 -9.13 -17.89 23.63
C ASP A 357 -10.42 -17.92 22.80
N LEU A 358 -10.59 -16.97 21.88
CA LEU A 358 -11.74 -16.94 20.95
C LEU A 358 -11.80 -18.21 20.10
N ILE A 359 -10.67 -18.65 19.56
CA ILE A 359 -10.58 -19.89 18.76
C ILE A 359 -10.78 -21.12 19.65
N ARG A 360 -10.08 -21.19 20.80
CA ARG A 360 -10.11 -22.34 21.73
C ARG A 360 -11.51 -22.57 22.30
N SER A 361 -12.24 -21.51 22.62
CA SER A 361 -13.61 -21.61 23.13
C SER A 361 -14.66 -21.81 22.04
N ARG A 362 -14.26 -21.76 20.75
CA ARG A 362 -15.18 -21.78 19.60
C ARG A 362 -16.27 -20.70 19.77
N ASN A 363 -15.87 -19.53 20.27
CA ASN A 363 -16.79 -18.42 20.49
C ASN A 363 -17.13 -17.75 19.15
N TRP A 364 -18.02 -18.38 18.38
CA TRP A 364 -18.36 -17.99 17.02
C TRP A 364 -18.78 -16.52 16.92
N ILE A 365 -19.75 -16.11 17.75
CA ILE A 365 -20.26 -14.74 17.74
C ILE A 365 -19.21 -13.75 18.28
N GLY A 366 -18.42 -14.15 19.29
CA GLY A 366 -17.29 -13.36 19.78
C GLY A 366 -16.23 -13.10 18.72
N MET A 367 -15.93 -14.07 17.85
CA MET A 367 -15.03 -13.90 16.72
C MET A 367 -15.59 -12.92 15.68
N ILE A 368 -16.91 -12.97 15.39
CA ILE A 368 -17.57 -11.95 14.56
C ILE A 368 -17.47 -10.57 15.21
N HIS A 369 -17.79 -10.43 16.51
CA HIS A 369 -17.64 -9.16 17.23
C HIS A 369 -16.19 -8.65 17.20
N TYR A 370 -15.21 -9.54 17.30
CA TYR A 370 -13.80 -9.19 17.33
C TYR A 370 -13.30 -8.60 16.00
N GLY A 371 -13.68 -9.18 14.86
CA GLY A 371 -13.09 -8.81 13.57
C GLY A 371 -12.84 -9.97 12.62
N VAL A 372 -13.22 -11.19 12.98
CA VAL A 372 -13.06 -12.33 12.09
C VAL A 372 -14.16 -12.29 11.02
N ILE A 373 -13.78 -12.35 9.74
CA ILE A 373 -14.77 -12.45 8.67
C ILE A 373 -15.37 -13.86 8.68
N PHE A 374 -16.69 -13.95 8.48
CA PHE A 374 -17.43 -15.22 8.55
C PHE A 374 -16.77 -16.36 7.75
N PHE A 375 -16.24 -16.07 6.57
CA PHE A 375 -15.63 -17.08 5.69
C PHE A 375 -14.37 -17.75 6.26
N MET A 376 -13.75 -17.18 7.32
CA MET A 376 -12.69 -17.87 8.07
C MET A 376 -13.27 -18.81 9.12
N LEU A 377 -14.39 -18.44 9.75
CA LEU A 377 -15.14 -19.31 10.65
C LEU A 377 -15.73 -20.51 9.92
N GLU A 378 -16.21 -20.31 8.69
CA GLU A 378 -16.70 -21.37 7.81
C GLU A 378 -15.63 -22.42 7.52
N LYS A 379 -14.37 -21.99 7.28
CA LYS A 379 -13.22 -22.90 7.12
C LYS A 379 -12.91 -23.63 8.42
N MET A 380 -12.89 -22.91 9.55
CA MET A 380 -12.65 -23.50 10.87
C MET A 380 -13.70 -24.57 11.21
N ALA A 381 -14.98 -24.29 10.98
CA ALA A 381 -16.05 -25.25 11.20
C ALA A 381 -15.87 -26.50 10.34
N ALA A 382 -15.60 -26.34 9.04
CA ALA A 382 -15.35 -27.46 8.13
C ALA A 382 -14.17 -28.34 8.57
N VAL A 383 -13.06 -27.73 9.02
CA VAL A 383 -11.88 -28.46 9.54
C VAL A 383 -12.21 -29.25 10.81
N LEU A 384 -13.06 -28.69 11.68
CA LEU A 384 -13.48 -29.33 12.93
C LEU A 384 -14.63 -30.34 12.76
N GLY A 385 -15.10 -30.57 11.53
CA GLY A 385 -16.25 -31.46 11.26
C GLY A 385 -17.59 -30.90 11.74
N ILE A 386 -17.69 -29.59 11.90
CA ILE A 386 -18.89 -28.86 12.33
C ILE A 386 -19.58 -28.28 11.08
N GLY A 387 -20.92 -28.38 11.01
CA GLY A 387 -21.69 -27.84 9.89
C GLY A 387 -21.91 -26.33 10.01
N ASN A 388 -22.23 -25.67 8.91
CA ASN A 388 -22.52 -24.23 8.93
C ASN A 388 -23.73 -23.90 9.84
N ILE A 389 -24.68 -24.83 9.96
CA ILE A 389 -25.90 -24.64 10.75
C ILE A 389 -25.58 -24.50 12.25
N ASP A 390 -24.58 -25.21 12.75
CA ASP A 390 -24.12 -25.10 14.14
C ASP A 390 -23.60 -23.69 14.44
N VAL A 391 -22.84 -23.12 13.51
CA VAL A 391 -22.30 -21.76 13.61
C VAL A 391 -23.43 -20.73 13.58
N TYR A 392 -24.39 -20.86 12.65
CA TYR A 392 -25.54 -19.94 12.57
C TYR A 392 -26.45 -20.01 13.80
N ALA A 393 -26.68 -21.21 14.34
CA ALA A 393 -27.44 -21.38 15.57
C ALA A 393 -26.74 -20.69 16.75
N ALA A 394 -25.41 -20.84 16.86
CA ALA A 394 -24.61 -20.16 17.88
C ALA A 394 -24.67 -18.63 17.76
N PHE A 395 -24.65 -18.06 16.54
CA PHE A 395 -24.84 -16.62 16.34
C PHE A 395 -26.17 -16.10 16.90
N LYS A 396 -27.23 -16.91 16.81
CA LYS A 396 -28.56 -16.55 17.33
C LYS A 396 -28.75 -16.91 18.81
N GLY A 397 -27.78 -17.56 19.45
CA GLY A 397 -27.92 -18.08 20.81
C GLY A 397 -29.00 -19.17 20.93
N LEU A 398 -29.22 -19.93 19.85
CA LEU A 398 -30.22 -20.99 19.77
C LEU A 398 -29.55 -22.36 19.70
N THR A 399 -30.27 -23.41 20.08
CA THR A 399 -29.88 -24.78 19.70
C THR A 399 -30.09 -25.00 18.20
N VAL A 400 -29.37 -25.95 17.60
CA VAL A 400 -29.53 -26.30 16.18
C VAL A 400 -30.98 -26.64 15.81
N PRO A 401 -31.73 -27.46 16.57
CA PRO A 401 -33.14 -27.73 16.27
C PRO A 401 -34.03 -26.49 16.32
N GLU A 402 -33.80 -25.57 17.27
CA GLU A 402 -34.55 -24.31 17.34
C GLU A 402 -34.24 -23.39 16.16
N PHE A 403 -32.97 -23.28 15.77
CA PHE A 403 -32.58 -22.52 14.60
C PHE A 403 -33.18 -23.10 13.32
N GLN A 404 -33.16 -24.44 13.16
CA GLN A 404 -33.74 -25.09 11.97
C GLN A 404 -35.25 -24.89 11.85
N LYS A 405 -36.00 -24.73 12.95
CA LYS A 405 -37.43 -24.36 12.90
C LYS A 405 -37.67 -23.01 12.23
N THR A 406 -36.66 -22.14 12.17
CA THR A 406 -36.75 -20.85 11.46
C THR A 406 -36.52 -20.98 9.95
N ARG A 407 -36.11 -22.16 9.46
CA ARG A 407 -35.84 -22.43 8.05
C ARG A 407 -37.01 -23.22 7.43
N ASN A 408 -37.21 -23.09 6.13
CA ASN A 408 -38.26 -23.84 5.42
C ASN A 408 -38.03 -25.36 5.43
N ALA A 409 -36.77 -25.80 5.52
CA ALA A 409 -36.39 -27.20 5.57
C ALA A 409 -35.17 -27.40 6.49
N ALA A 410 -35.17 -28.54 7.18
CA ALA A 410 -34.08 -29.00 8.05
C ALA A 410 -33.00 -29.71 7.22
N ILE A 411 -31.95 -28.97 6.84
CA ILE A 411 -30.78 -29.52 6.12
C ILE A 411 -29.49 -29.15 6.86
N THR A 412 -28.42 -29.90 6.58
CA THR A 412 -27.06 -29.59 7.04
C THR A 412 -26.09 -29.63 5.86
N TYR A 413 -25.05 -28.80 5.91
CA TYR A 413 -23.99 -28.72 4.90
C TYR A 413 -22.74 -28.05 5.48
N SER A 414 -21.62 -28.20 4.77
CA SER A 414 -20.37 -27.49 5.00
C SER A 414 -19.63 -27.28 3.67
N VAL A 415 -18.50 -26.58 3.71
CA VAL A 415 -17.60 -26.41 2.55
C VAL A 415 -16.55 -27.53 2.41
N ALA A 416 -16.70 -28.63 3.14
CA ALA A 416 -15.71 -29.71 3.15
C ALA A 416 -15.56 -30.41 1.79
N GLY A 417 -14.31 -30.55 1.33
CA GLY A 417 -13.94 -31.38 0.17
C GLY A 417 -13.55 -32.81 0.56
N LYS A 418 -12.94 -33.54 -0.38
CA LYS A 418 -12.27 -34.83 -0.05
C LYS A 418 -11.05 -34.53 0.83
N GLN A 419 -10.92 -35.27 1.93
CA GLN A 419 -9.79 -35.17 2.86
C GLN A 419 -8.54 -35.84 2.30
#